data_AF-A0A8H6X498-F1
#
_entry.id   AF-A0A8H6X498-F1
#
_cell.length_a   1.000
_cell.length_b   1.000
_cell.length_c   1.000
_cell.angle_alpha   90.00
_cell.angle_beta   90.00
_cell.angle_gamma   90.00
#
_symmetry.space_group_name_H-M   'P 1'
#
loop_
_entity.id
_entity.type
_entity.pdbx_description
1 polymer ?
#
loop_
_entity_poly.entity_id
_entity_poly.type
_entity_poly.pdbx_seq_one_letter_code
_entity_poly.pdbx_strand_id
1 'polypeptide(L)'
;MLSFAVLFFFCLALVERGFSTPLFRRDNTTTTAANGTTPLTDADIQSLDLVNIAAFAAAAYCVRAGSWDCGVACNQVPDTQIALTIGDDAATPDAPPAYVAYSQSRNQIIVGHEGTDPSQILSVENDVKFAPTPLLTVLNVAGTPAGVEVHNGFQTAWVQTSTTILDAVQQILAQVPTASVLVTGHSLGAAVSLLDAIFLKQQLPSNTSIQVMGFGRPRVGNQAFADWVDSMFGDKNGFVVSRDDPVPHVPLLDQGFVHASGEIWIKDNTTTLSCAGQENPNCSDSIGVLDAATGVSDHTGPYFGIDMGHAPCVNLEITTTISGTPVTTTAAQITTPFSTALIIRTEAPTSKNSARSVGVTMGGVVAASAVALCTVAGTFFAL
;
A
#
# COMPACT_ATOMS: atom_id res chain seq x y z
N MET A 1 68.79 -19.69 -22.45
CA MET A 1 67.54 -19.32 -21.75
C MET A 1 66.40 -20.02 -22.47
N LEU A 2 65.64 -20.81 -21.71
CA LEU A 2 64.52 -21.71 -22.06
C LEU A 2 63.49 -21.05 -23.02
N SER A 3 63.05 -21.70 -24.12
CA SER A 3 62.03 -22.78 -24.25
C SER A 3 60.60 -22.29 -24.00
N PHE A 4 59.55 -22.61 -24.76
CA PHE A 4 59.30 -23.53 -25.88
C PHE A 4 58.05 -23.03 -26.63
N ALA A 5 58.04 -23.12 -27.96
CA ALA A 5 56.84 -23.06 -28.79
C ALA A 5 56.51 -24.48 -29.27
N VAL A 6 55.25 -24.91 -29.14
CA VAL A 6 54.74 -26.14 -29.77
C VAL A 6 53.35 -25.85 -30.35
N LEU A 7 53.27 -25.88 -31.67
CA LEU A 7 52.04 -26.10 -32.43
C LEU A 7 51.66 -27.59 -32.34
N PHE A 8 50.36 -27.90 -32.25
CA PHE A 8 49.82 -29.14 -32.79
C PHE A 8 48.46 -28.90 -33.47
N PHE A 9 48.32 -29.49 -34.65
CA PHE A 9 47.21 -29.41 -35.61
C PHE A 9 46.23 -30.60 -35.42
N PHE A 10 44.93 -30.34 -35.62
CA PHE A 10 43.83 -31.20 -36.12
C PHE A 10 43.56 -32.61 -35.53
N CYS A 11 42.32 -32.88 -35.08
CA CYS A 11 41.24 -33.41 -35.93
C CYS A 11 39.88 -33.54 -35.17
N LEU A 12 38.79 -33.34 -35.93
CA LEU A 12 37.37 -33.53 -35.56
C LEU A 12 37.05 -34.98 -35.14
N ALA A 13 36.19 -35.14 -34.11
CA ALA A 13 35.07 -36.07 -34.14
C ALA A 13 34.01 -35.71 -33.08
N LEU A 14 32.75 -35.65 -33.55
CA LEU A 14 31.51 -35.43 -32.82
C LEU A 14 31.27 -36.47 -31.72
N VAL A 15 30.84 -36.02 -30.53
CA VAL A 15 29.81 -36.70 -29.73
C VAL A 15 28.97 -35.62 -29.04
N GLU A 16 27.76 -35.41 -29.56
CA GLU A 16 26.67 -34.75 -28.83
C GLU A 16 26.27 -35.62 -27.64
N ARG A 17 26.30 -35.08 -26.42
CA ARG A 17 25.35 -35.39 -25.34
C ARG A 17 25.22 -34.18 -24.43
N GLY A 18 24.04 -33.58 -24.43
CA GLY A 18 23.69 -32.46 -23.56
C GLY A 18 23.78 -32.82 -22.08
N PHE A 19 24.27 -31.88 -21.29
CA PHE A 19 24.04 -31.81 -19.86
C PHE A 19 23.57 -30.40 -19.54
N SER A 20 22.24 -30.23 -19.57
CA SER A 20 21.57 -29.20 -18.79
C SER A 20 21.69 -29.61 -17.33
N THR A 21 22.54 -28.93 -16.56
CA THR A 21 22.47 -29.00 -15.10
C THR A 21 21.72 -27.76 -14.62
N PRO A 22 20.54 -27.91 -13.99
CA PRO A 22 19.90 -26.79 -13.33
C PRO A 22 20.73 -26.40 -12.11
N LEU A 23 21.05 -25.12 -11.98
CA LEU A 23 21.60 -24.58 -10.75
C LEU A 23 20.54 -24.70 -9.66
N PHE A 24 20.81 -25.61 -8.72
CA PHE A 24 20.19 -25.82 -7.41
C PHE A 24 18.92 -24.99 -7.10
N ARG A 25 17.76 -25.55 -7.46
CA ARG A 25 16.53 -25.37 -6.69
C ARG A 25 16.70 -26.15 -5.39
N ARG A 26 16.85 -25.45 -4.27
CA ARG A 26 16.70 -26.07 -2.96
C ARG A 26 15.21 -26.32 -2.77
N ASP A 27 14.77 -27.54 -3.06
CA ASP A 27 13.46 -28.00 -2.62
C ASP A 27 13.47 -28.08 -1.09
N ASN A 28 12.89 -27.06 -0.44
CA ASN A 28 12.49 -27.16 0.96
C ASN A 28 11.00 -27.51 0.98
N THR A 29 10.70 -28.80 1.12
CA THR A 29 9.33 -29.28 1.27
C THR A 29 8.79 -28.91 2.65
N THR A 30 8.00 -27.82 2.72
CA THR A 30 6.80 -27.68 3.58
C THR A 30 6.00 -26.40 3.26
N THR A 31 5.58 -26.22 2.01
CA THR A 31 4.31 -25.59 1.62
C THR A 31 4.15 -25.94 0.14
N THR A 32 3.04 -26.58 -0.26
CA THR A 32 2.68 -26.55 -1.68
C THR A 32 2.55 -25.07 -2.04
N ALA A 33 3.42 -24.55 -2.91
CA ALA A 33 3.25 -23.22 -3.50
C ALA A 33 1.82 -23.16 -4.03
N ALA A 34 0.96 -22.43 -3.31
CA ALA A 34 -0.44 -22.37 -3.61
C ALA A 34 -0.58 -21.39 -4.77
N ASN A 35 -0.41 -21.85 -6.00
CA ASN A 35 -0.48 -20.98 -7.18
C ASN A 35 -1.94 -20.59 -7.54
N GLY A 36 -2.86 -20.69 -6.58
CA GLY A 36 -4.27 -20.38 -6.77
C GLY A 36 -4.49 -18.87 -6.73
N THR A 37 -5.36 -18.39 -7.60
CA THR A 37 -5.86 -17.01 -7.58
C THR A 37 -7.38 -17.03 -7.50
N THR A 38 -7.94 -16.14 -6.70
CA THR A 38 -9.39 -16.01 -6.53
C THR A 38 -9.79 -14.57 -6.89
N PRO A 39 -10.58 -14.35 -7.95
CA PRO A 39 -11.11 -13.02 -8.24
C PRO A 39 -11.96 -12.50 -7.07
N LEU A 40 -11.73 -11.25 -6.67
CA LEU A 40 -12.53 -10.55 -5.67
C LEU A 40 -13.64 -9.77 -6.35
N THR A 41 -14.86 -9.91 -5.83
CA THR A 41 -16.01 -9.09 -6.22
C THR A 41 -16.06 -7.80 -5.41
N ASP A 42 -16.89 -6.84 -5.83
CA ASP A 42 -17.16 -5.62 -5.06
C ASP A 42 -17.66 -5.92 -3.64
N ALA A 43 -18.43 -7.00 -3.47
CA ALA A 43 -18.91 -7.45 -2.16
C ALA A 43 -17.76 -7.97 -1.28
N ASP A 44 -16.79 -8.66 -1.87
CA ASP A 44 -15.60 -9.12 -1.14
C ASP A 44 -14.74 -7.91 -0.71
N ILE A 45 -14.49 -6.97 -1.62
CA ILE A 45 -13.77 -5.71 -1.36
C ILE A 45 -14.44 -4.93 -0.21
N GLN A 46 -15.77 -4.85 -0.21
CA GLN A 46 -16.53 -4.22 0.86
C GLN A 46 -16.43 -4.99 2.18
N SER A 47 -16.53 -6.32 2.14
CA SER A 47 -16.48 -7.17 3.33
C SER A 47 -15.12 -7.16 4.03
N LEU A 48 -14.05 -6.96 3.25
CA LEU A 48 -12.67 -6.82 3.71
C LEU A 48 -12.32 -5.38 4.13
N ASP A 49 -13.25 -4.44 4.01
CA ASP A 49 -13.10 -3.02 4.33
C ASP A 49 -11.98 -2.30 3.55
N LEU A 50 -11.58 -2.82 2.39
CA LEU A 50 -10.34 -2.42 1.71
C LEU A 50 -10.30 -0.94 1.31
N VAL A 51 -11.45 -0.36 0.94
CA VAL A 51 -11.55 1.08 0.57
C VAL A 51 -11.24 1.97 1.78
N ASN A 52 -11.73 1.61 2.96
CA ASN A 52 -11.51 2.39 4.18
C ASN A 52 -10.09 2.20 4.72
N ILE A 53 -9.56 0.98 4.64
CA ILE A 53 -8.16 0.69 4.98
C ILE A 53 -7.20 1.46 4.05
N ALA A 54 -7.53 1.57 2.76
CA ALA A 54 -6.80 2.40 1.81
C ALA A 54 -6.86 3.89 2.17
N ALA A 55 -8.04 4.38 2.56
CA ALA A 55 -8.18 5.76 3.04
C ALA A 55 -7.34 6.05 4.29
N PHE A 56 -7.26 5.12 5.24
CA PHE A 56 -6.39 5.25 6.41
C PHE A 56 -4.90 5.31 6.03
N ALA A 57 -4.44 4.49 5.08
CA ALA A 57 -3.07 4.56 4.58
C ALA A 57 -2.78 5.90 3.87
N ALA A 58 -3.71 6.34 3.01
CA ALA A 58 -3.60 7.62 2.30
C ALA A 58 -3.56 8.83 3.26
N ALA A 59 -4.33 8.78 4.35
CA ALA A 59 -4.36 9.85 5.36
C ALA A 59 -2.98 10.15 5.97
N ALA A 60 -2.08 9.17 6.03
CA ALA A 60 -0.75 9.34 6.63
C ALA A 60 0.11 10.40 5.91
N TYR A 61 -0.14 10.64 4.62
CA TYR A 61 0.55 11.69 3.86
C TYR A 61 0.20 13.11 4.30
N CYS A 62 -0.97 13.29 4.91
CA CYS A 62 -1.58 14.61 5.12
C CYS A 62 -1.80 14.94 6.59
N VAL A 63 -2.11 13.94 7.41
CA VAL A 63 -2.38 14.14 8.83
C VAL A 63 -1.10 14.64 9.50
N ARG A 64 -1.14 15.90 9.93
CA ARG A 64 -0.12 16.57 10.72
C ARG A 64 -0.80 17.38 11.81
N ALA A 65 -0.11 17.61 12.93
CA ALA A 65 -0.57 18.50 13.99
C ALA A 65 -1.98 18.22 14.56
N GLY A 66 -2.42 16.96 14.56
CA GLY A 66 -3.62 16.52 15.28
C GLY A 66 -4.98 16.74 14.60
N SER A 67 -5.05 17.31 13.39
CA SER A 67 -6.31 17.48 12.66
C SER A 67 -6.60 16.33 11.69
N TRP A 68 -7.80 15.76 11.74
CA TRP A 68 -8.32 14.80 10.75
C TRP A 68 -8.91 15.54 9.53
N ASP A 69 -8.07 16.25 8.80
CA ASP A 69 -8.42 17.01 7.59
C ASP A 69 -7.42 16.71 6.47
N CYS A 70 -7.74 15.71 5.66
CA CYS A 70 -6.87 15.16 4.62
C CYS A 70 -7.62 14.86 3.31
N GLY A 71 -8.61 15.69 3.00
CA GLY A 71 -9.36 15.59 1.75
C GLY A 71 -10.16 14.28 1.62
N VAL A 72 -10.09 13.67 0.44
CA VAL A 72 -10.85 12.45 0.08
C VAL A 72 -10.63 11.32 1.08
N ALA A 73 -9.39 11.13 1.56
CA ALA A 73 -9.05 10.08 2.52
C ALA A 73 -9.80 10.27 3.85
N CYS A 74 -9.74 11.45 4.45
CA CYS A 74 -10.41 11.72 5.73
C CYS A 74 -11.94 11.71 5.59
N ASN A 75 -12.47 12.17 4.45
CA ASN A 75 -13.92 12.16 4.18
C ASN A 75 -14.48 10.74 4.04
N GLN A 76 -13.67 9.78 3.59
CA GLN A 76 -14.05 8.37 3.49
C GLN A 76 -14.21 7.72 4.88
N VAL A 77 -13.47 8.21 5.88
CA VAL A 77 -13.46 7.70 7.27
C VAL A 77 -13.60 8.86 8.29
N PRO A 78 -14.74 9.59 8.26
CA PRO A 78 -14.89 10.88 8.95
C PRO A 78 -15.06 10.76 10.47
N ASP A 79 -15.29 9.56 10.99
CA ASP A 79 -15.51 9.27 12.41
C ASP A 79 -14.21 9.05 13.21
N THR A 80 -13.08 9.45 12.63
CA THR A 80 -11.75 9.14 13.14
C THR A 80 -11.17 10.32 13.93
N GLN A 81 -10.63 10.02 15.11
CA GLN A 81 -10.06 11.01 16.02
C GLN A 81 -8.57 10.74 16.25
N ILE A 82 -7.72 11.73 15.97
CA ILE A 82 -6.27 11.62 16.19
C ILE A 82 -5.95 11.64 17.69
N ALA A 83 -5.09 10.71 18.10
CA ALA A 83 -4.49 10.66 19.43
C ALA A 83 -3.00 11.06 19.40
N LEU A 84 -2.28 10.72 18.33
CA LEU A 84 -0.85 10.99 18.17
C LEU A 84 -0.52 11.29 16.70
N THR A 85 0.41 12.23 16.48
CA THR A 85 1.19 12.35 15.24
C THR A 85 2.68 12.39 15.60
N ILE A 86 3.53 11.68 14.87
CA ILE A 86 4.97 11.53 15.12
C ILE A 86 5.72 11.31 13.79
N GLY A 87 7.06 11.35 13.77
CA GLY A 87 7.85 10.92 12.61
C GLY A 87 8.20 12.02 11.59
N ASP A 88 8.15 13.29 11.99
CA ASP A 88 8.46 14.45 11.15
C ASP A 88 9.27 15.48 11.95
N ASP A 89 10.25 15.01 12.73
CA ASP A 89 11.07 15.84 13.59
C ASP A 89 12.55 15.42 13.60
N ALA A 90 13.41 16.31 14.10
CA ALA A 90 14.85 16.09 14.15
C ALA A 90 15.27 14.96 15.13
N ALA A 91 14.38 14.49 16.00
CA ALA A 91 14.64 13.40 16.91
C ALA A 91 14.40 12.03 16.25
N THR A 92 13.58 11.95 15.21
CA THR A 92 13.30 10.73 14.44
C THR A 92 13.63 10.86 12.95
N PRO A 93 14.91 11.10 12.58
CA PRO A 93 15.29 11.49 11.22
C PRO A 93 15.11 10.41 10.15
N ASP A 94 14.99 9.13 10.53
CA ASP A 94 14.77 8.04 9.57
C ASP A 94 13.34 7.48 9.62
N ALA A 95 12.52 7.90 10.58
CA ALA A 95 11.14 7.43 10.67
C ALA A 95 10.25 8.14 9.65
N PRO A 96 9.39 7.43 8.92
CA PRO A 96 8.33 8.09 8.18
C PRO A 96 7.36 8.76 9.16
N PRO A 97 6.69 9.86 8.76
CA PRO A 97 5.59 10.40 9.53
C PRO A 97 4.52 9.33 9.78
N ALA A 98 3.96 9.34 10.97
CA ALA A 98 2.98 8.36 11.42
C ALA A 98 1.92 9.02 12.32
N TYR A 99 0.78 8.36 12.44
CA TYR A 99 -0.28 8.76 13.36
C TYR A 99 -0.88 7.56 14.09
N VAL A 100 -1.45 7.84 15.26
CA VAL A 100 -2.36 6.91 15.96
C VAL A 100 -3.71 7.61 16.11
N ALA A 101 -4.77 6.92 15.73
CA ALA A 101 -6.13 7.43 15.76
C ALA A 101 -7.12 6.36 16.25
N TYR A 102 -8.34 6.78 16.55
CA TYR A 102 -9.44 5.88 16.89
C TYR A 102 -10.65 6.15 15.99
N SER A 103 -11.13 5.12 15.28
CA SER A 103 -12.37 5.15 14.51
C SER A 103 -13.51 4.58 15.35
N GLN A 104 -14.46 5.46 15.70
CA GLN A 104 -15.55 5.13 16.60
C GLN A 104 -16.52 4.10 16.02
N SER A 105 -16.85 4.20 14.73
CA SER A 105 -17.79 3.31 14.04
C SER A 105 -17.26 1.89 13.87
N ARG A 106 -15.93 1.75 13.76
CA ARG A 106 -15.23 0.47 13.63
C ARG A 106 -14.80 -0.11 14.97
N ASN A 107 -14.84 0.68 16.06
CA ASN A 107 -14.24 0.32 17.35
C ASN A 107 -12.81 -0.19 17.14
N GLN A 108 -12.01 0.61 16.43
CA GLN A 108 -10.69 0.23 15.93
C GLN A 108 -9.70 1.37 16.11
N ILE A 109 -8.55 1.04 16.68
CA ILE A 109 -7.37 1.89 16.76
C ILE A 109 -6.61 1.75 15.44
N ILE A 110 -6.29 2.87 14.81
CA ILE A 110 -5.61 2.93 13.53
C ILE A 110 -4.20 3.46 13.78
N VAL A 111 -3.20 2.72 13.33
CA VAL A 111 -1.82 3.17 13.26
C VAL A 111 -1.46 3.31 11.79
N GLY A 112 -1.28 4.54 11.33
CA GLY A 112 -1.00 4.87 9.93
C GLY A 112 0.43 5.35 9.76
N HIS A 113 1.17 4.78 8.81
CA HIS A 113 2.55 5.17 8.47
C HIS A 113 2.65 5.70 7.03
N GLU A 114 3.27 6.85 6.87
CA GLU A 114 3.52 7.47 5.56
C GLU A 114 4.56 6.68 4.76
N GLY A 115 4.43 6.70 3.45
CA GLY A 115 5.47 6.21 2.55
C GLY A 115 6.55 7.24 2.26
N THR A 116 7.26 7.02 1.16
CA THR A 116 8.16 8.02 0.57
C THR A 116 7.94 8.03 -0.94
N ASP A 117 8.72 8.81 -1.67
CA ASP A 117 8.71 8.78 -3.12
C ASP A 117 9.27 7.43 -3.62
N PRO A 118 8.56 6.70 -4.50
CA PRO A 118 9.02 5.39 -4.99
C PRO A 118 10.39 5.46 -5.66
N SER A 119 10.75 6.56 -6.31
CA SER A 119 12.08 6.73 -6.91
C SER A 119 13.20 6.67 -5.88
N GLN A 120 12.93 7.08 -4.63
CA GLN A 120 13.89 6.97 -3.53
C GLN A 120 14.07 5.52 -3.13
N ILE A 121 12.99 4.74 -3.03
CA ILE A 121 13.08 3.30 -2.69
C ILE A 121 13.85 2.55 -3.77
N LEU A 122 13.53 2.79 -5.04
CA LEU A 122 14.14 2.07 -6.16
C LEU A 122 15.61 2.44 -6.40
N SER A 123 16.00 3.69 -6.10
CA SER A 123 17.35 4.18 -6.39
C SER A 123 18.43 3.68 -5.41
N VAL A 124 18.04 3.14 -4.25
CA VAL A 124 18.98 2.74 -3.20
C VAL A 124 19.11 1.22 -3.01
N GLU A 125 18.47 0.40 -3.84
CA GLU A 125 18.37 -1.08 -3.69
C GLU A 125 19.69 -1.87 -3.63
N ASN A 126 20.82 -1.26 -3.98
CA ASN A 126 22.16 -1.86 -3.87
C ASN A 126 22.99 -1.34 -2.69
N ASP A 127 22.41 -0.53 -1.80
CA ASP A 127 23.10 0.04 -0.63
C ASP A 127 23.14 -0.94 0.55
N VAL A 128 24.09 -0.76 1.48
CA VAL A 128 24.25 -1.58 2.70
C VAL A 128 22.99 -1.55 3.57
N LYS A 129 22.16 -0.50 3.45
CA LYS A 129 20.85 -0.41 4.11
C LYS A 129 19.83 -1.46 3.64
N PHE A 130 20.07 -2.10 2.50
CA PHE A 130 19.24 -3.16 1.89
C PHE A 130 19.70 -4.57 2.24
N ALA A 131 20.81 -4.70 2.98
CA ALA A 131 21.20 -6.00 3.50
C ALA A 131 20.13 -6.51 4.50
N PRO A 132 19.71 -7.78 4.39
CA PRO A 132 18.95 -8.40 5.46
C PRO A 132 19.85 -8.48 6.69
N THR A 133 19.36 -7.98 7.82
CA THR A 133 20.07 -8.01 9.09
C THR A 133 19.17 -8.62 10.18
N PRO A 134 19.74 -9.27 11.21
CA PRO A 134 18.94 -9.75 12.33
C PRO A 134 18.06 -8.65 12.91
N LEU A 135 16.87 -9.01 13.36
CA LEU A 135 15.95 -8.06 13.98
C LEU A 135 16.60 -7.42 15.22
N LEU A 136 16.53 -6.08 15.30
CA LEU A 136 17.13 -5.32 16.39
C LEU A 136 16.52 -5.71 17.75
N THR A 137 17.38 -5.95 18.73
CA THR A 137 16.96 -6.37 20.08
C THR A 137 16.52 -5.21 20.97
N VAL A 138 16.66 -3.96 20.52
CA VAL A 138 16.40 -2.75 21.32
C VAL A 138 14.96 -2.66 21.82
N LEU A 139 14.00 -3.18 21.05
CA LEU A 139 12.59 -3.21 21.41
C LEU A 139 12.15 -4.50 22.12
N ASN A 140 13.10 -5.40 22.44
CA ASN A 140 12.84 -6.67 23.11
C ASN A 140 11.68 -7.47 22.47
N VAL A 141 11.78 -7.67 21.16
CA VAL A 141 10.80 -8.45 20.37
C VAL A 141 10.94 -9.93 20.76
N ALA A 142 10.21 -10.33 21.79
CA ALA A 142 10.30 -11.65 22.41
C ALA A 142 9.81 -12.76 21.47
N GLY A 143 10.45 -13.92 21.54
CA GLY A 143 10.04 -15.09 20.75
C GLY A 143 10.32 -14.99 19.25
N THR A 144 11.19 -14.06 18.83
CA THR A 144 11.70 -14.00 17.45
C THR A 144 12.39 -15.33 17.10
N PRO A 145 11.92 -16.08 16.06
CA PRO A 145 12.54 -17.32 15.65
C PRO A 145 14.01 -17.16 15.20
N ALA A 146 14.78 -18.23 15.32
CA ALA A 146 16.17 -18.22 14.86
C ALA A 146 16.25 -18.00 13.34
N GLY A 147 17.18 -17.15 12.90
CA GLY A 147 17.42 -16.87 11.49
C GLY A 147 16.47 -15.84 10.87
N VAL A 148 15.60 -15.19 11.66
CA VAL A 148 14.82 -14.03 11.19
C VAL A 148 15.76 -12.86 10.89
N GLU A 149 15.68 -12.38 9.65
CA GLU A 149 16.37 -11.18 9.19
C GLU A 149 15.38 -10.28 8.46
N VAL A 150 15.56 -8.96 8.62
CA VAL A 150 14.73 -7.92 8.03
C VAL A 150 15.60 -6.85 7.38
N HIS A 151 15.01 -6.07 6.49
CA HIS A 151 15.71 -4.98 5.83
C HIS A 151 16.20 -3.94 6.86
N ASN A 152 17.50 -3.67 6.87
CA ASN A 152 18.12 -2.81 7.88
C ASN A 152 17.51 -1.40 7.94
N GLY A 153 17.26 -0.78 6.78
CA GLY A 153 16.59 0.53 6.68
C GLY A 153 15.20 0.55 7.34
N PHE A 154 14.31 -0.39 7.01
CA PHE A 154 12.96 -0.45 7.55
C PHE A 154 12.96 -0.62 9.07
N GLN A 155 13.81 -1.50 9.61
CA GLN A 155 13.87 -1.64 11.07
C GLN A 155 14.51 -0.43 11.77
N THR A 156 15.47 0.24 11.13
CA THR A 156 16.08 1.48 11.67
C THR A 156 15.03 2.60 11.77
N ALA A 157 14.17 2.73 10.76
CA ALA A 157 13.06 3.68 10.76
C ALA A 157 12.03 3.31 11.84
N TRP A 158 11.60 2.05 11.84
CA TRP A 158 10.58 1.51 12.75
C TRP A 158 10.94 1.74 14.23
N VAL A 159 12.16 1.44 14.65
CA VAL A 159 12.54 1.52 16.08
C VAL A 159 12.46 2.93 16.66
N GLN A 160 12.51 3.98 15.83
CA GLN A 160 12.51 5.38 16.29
C GLN A 160 11.14 5.85 16.82
N THR A 161 10.03 5.26 16.36
CA THR A 161 8.67 5.69 16.73
C THR A 161 7.88 4.63 17.49
N SER A 162 8.31 3.36 17.44
CA SER A 162 7.58 2.19 17.98
C SER A 162 7.11 2.32 19.42
N THR A 163 7.96 2.79 20.34
CA THR A 163 7.59 2.87 21.77
C THR A 163 6.53 3.94 22.02
N THR A 164 6.63 5.08 21.33
CA THR A 164 5.64 6.15 21.45
C THR A 164 4.30 5.76 20.83
N ILE A 165 4.33 5.01 19.73
CA ILE A 165 3.12 4.41 19.13
C ILE A 165 2.49 3.41 20.10
N LEU A 166 3.27 2.49 20.69
CA LEU A 166 2.80 1.54 21.70
C LEU A 166 2.11 2.25 22.87
N ASP A 167 2.73 3.30 23.42
CA ASP A 167 2.17 4.09 24.51
C ASP A 167 0.81 4.71 24.13
N ALA A 168 0.69 5.28 22.93
CA ALA A 168 -0.57 5.85 22.45
C ALA A 168 -1.66 4.78 22.25
N VAL A 169 -1.31 3.62 21.68
CA VAL A 169 -2.24 2.49 21.52
C VAL A 169 -2.71 1.98 22.89
N GLN A 170 -1.81 1.82 23.86
CA GLN A 170 -2.16 1.42 25.22
C GLN A 170 -3.06 2.43 25.94
N GLN A 171 -2.84 3.73 25.74
CA GLN A 171 -3.71 4.78 26.29
C GLN A 171 -5.14 4.71 25.74
N ILE A 172 -5.32 4.39 24.46
CA ILE A 172 -6.66 4.20 23.88
C ILE A 172 -7.27 2.89 24.40
N LEU A 173 -6.51 1.78 24.43
CA LEU A 173 -7.01 0.50 24.96
C LEU A 173 -7.39 0.57 26.44
N ALA A 174 -6.73 1.42 27.24
CA ALA A 174 -7.13 1.64 28.63
C ALA A 174 -8.54 2.27 28.74
N GLN A 175 -8.96 3.03 27.73
CA GLN A 175 -10.28 3.67 27.66
C GLN A 175 -11.30 2.80 26.94
N VAL A 176 -10.86 2.05 25.92
CA VAL A 176 -11.68 1.17 25.09
C VAL A 176 -11.03 -0.22 24.98
N PRO A 177 -11.11 -1.07 26.03
CA PRO A 177 -10.40 -2.36 26.07
C PRO A 177 -10.85 -3.37 25.02
N THR A 178 -12.00 -3.12 24.38
CA THR A 178 -12.58 -3.95 23.32
C THR A 178 -12.16 -3.51 21.92
N ALA A 179 -11.38 -2.44 21.78
CA ALA A 179 -10.97 -1.97 20.47
C ALA A 179 -10.01 -2.97 19.80
N SER A 180 -10.19 -3.16 18.49
CA SER A 180 -9.18 -3.84 17.67
C SER A 180 -8.11 -2.85 17.22
N VAL A 181 -6.99 -3.33 16.69
CA VAL A 181 -5.91 -2.50 16.13
C VAL A 181 -5.74 -2.84 14.65
N LEU A 182 -5.73 -1.83 13.80
CA LEU A 182 -5.30 -1.89 12.41
C LEU A 182 -3.99 -1.12 12.28
N VAL A 183 -2.97 -1.76 11.73
CA VAL A 183 -1.72 -1.10 11.32
C VAL A 183 -1.70 -1.06 9.80
N THR A 184 -1.54 0.12 9.23
CA THR A 184 -1.62 0.33 7.78
C THR A 184 -0.63 1.39 7.34
N GLY A 185 -0.25 1.33 6.07
CA GLY A 185 0.67 2.28 5.48
C GLY A 185 0.87 1.98 4.00
N HIS A 186 1.54 2.91 3.34
CA HIS A 186 1.86 2.81 1.93
C HIS A 186 3.39 2.78 1.74
N SER A 187 3.89 2.06 0.75
CA SER A 187 5.30 2.11 0.37
C SER A 187 6.25 1.74 1.54
N LEU A 188 7.25 2.57 1.86
CA LEU A 188 8.06 2.47 3.08
C LEU A 188 7.20 2.29 4.36
N GLY A 189 6.11 3.06 4.49
CA GLY A 189 5.20 2.98 5.62
C GLY A 189 4.50 1.63 5.73
N ALA A 190 4.25 0.94 4.62
CA ALA A 190 3.69 -0.41 4.62
C ALA A 190 4.68 -1.45 5.19
N ALA A 191 5.98 -1.27 4.95
CA ALA A 191 7.02 -2.11 5.53
C ALA A 191 7.18 -1.86 7.04
N VAL A 192 7.22 -0.58 7.45
CA VAL A 192 7.26 -0.19 8.86
C VAL A 192 6.02 -0.68 9.60
N SER A 193 4.84 -0.59 8.99
CA SER A 193 3.58 -1.11 9.55
C SER A 193 3.63 -2.60 9.87
N LEU A 194 4.31 -3.42 9.05
CA LEU A 194 4.43 -4.86 9.32
C LEU A 194 5.30 -5.13 10.55
N LEU A 195 6.42 -4.42 10.68
CA LEU A 195 7.28 -4.52 11.86
C LEU A 195 6.56 -4.02 13.12
N ASP A 196 5.82 -2.93 13.00
CA ASP A 196 5.07 -2.32 14.10
C ASP A 196 3.91 -3.23 14.55
N ALA A 197 3.20 -3.87 13.62
CA ALA A 197 2.18 -4.86 13.95
C ALA A 197 2.72 -6.05 14.73
N ILE A 198 3.89 -6.58 14.36
CA ILE A 198 4.58 -7.66 15.09
C ILE A 198 4.87 -7.22 16.52
N PHE A 199 5.42 -6.01 16.68
CA PHE A 199 5.76 -5.45 17.98
C PHE A 199 4.53 -5.25 18.86
N LEU A 200 3.50 -4.58 18.34
CA LEU A 200 2.23 -4.39 19.04
C LEU A 200 1.62 -5.73 19.46
N LYS A 201 1.67 -6.75 18.61
CA LYS A 201 1.15 -8.09 18.93
C LYS A 201 1.87 -8.79 20.08
N GLN A 202 3.14 -8.46 20.30
CA GLN A 202 3.89 -9.01 21.42
C GLN A 202 3.74 -8.21 22.71
N GLN A 203 3.56 -6.88 22.59
CA GLN A 203 3.52 -6.00 23.75
C GLN A 203 2.10 -5.78 24.30
N LEU A 204 1.07 -6.00 23.49
CA LEU A 204 -0.32 -5.87 23.88
C LEU A 204 -0.89 -7.18 24.46
N PRO A 205 -2.00 -7.12 25.22
CA PRO A 205 -2.68 -8.32 25.69
C PRO A 205 -2.98 -9.31 24.56
N SER A 206 -2.77 -10.61 24.79
CA SER A 206 -2.86 -11.65 23.75
C SER A 206 -4.24 -11.78 23.10
N ASN A 207 -5.29 -11.26 23.73
CA ASN A 207 -6.65 -11.19 23.20
C ASN A 207 -6.93 -9.94 22.34
N THR A 208 -5.96 -9.02 22.20
CA THR A 208 -6.08 -7.85 21.33
C THR A 208 -6.06 -8.32 19.88
N SER A 209 -7.13 -8.03 19.13
CA SER A 209 -7.16 -8.34 17.70
C SER A 209 -6.37 -7.31 16.94
N ILE A 210 -5.30 -7.74 16.26
CA ILE A 210 -4.43 -6.88 15.46
C ILE A 210 -4.43 -7.37 14.02
N GLN A 211 -4.67 -6.45 13.09
CA GLN A 211 -4.61 -6.64 11.65
C GLN A 211 -3.55 -5.72 11.06
N VAL A 212 -2.84 -6.20 10.04
CA VAL A 212 -1.94 -5.40 9.21
C VAL A 212 -2.33 -5.49 7.75
N MET A 213 -2.43 -4.34 7.10
CA MET A 213 -2.71 -4.23 5.67
C MET A 213 -1.80 -3.15 5.08
N GLY A 214 -0.90 -3.54 4.18
CA GLY A 214 -0.02 -2.59 3.48
C GLY A 214 -0.46 -2.32 2.06
N PHE A 215 -0.08 -1.16 1.49
CA PHE A 215 -0.30 -0.83 0.08
C PHE A 215 1.05 -0.57 -0.58
N GLY A 216 1.31 -1.17 -1.75
CA GLY A 216 2.61 -1.07 -2.41
C GLY A 216 3.75 -1.52 -1.49
N ARG A 217 3.53 -2.56 -0.68
CA ARG A 217 4.47 -2.99 0.38
C ARG A 217 5.70 -3.65 -0.25
N PRO A 218 6.94 -3.15 -0.02
CA PRO A 218 8.16 -3.85 -0.44
C PRO A 218 8.39 -5.11 0.41
N ARG A 219 9.25 -6.03 -0.06
CA ARG A 219 9.62 -7.21 0.74
C ARG A 219 10.36 -6.77 2.00
N VAL A 220 9.95 -7.27 3.16
CA VAL A 220 10.43 -6.74 4.46
C VAL A 220 11.56 -7.57 5.06
N GLY A 221 11.55 -8.89 4.87
CA GLY A 221 12.53 -9.78 5.47
C GLY A 221 12.71 -11.08 4.70
N ASN A 222 13.47 -12.00 5.28
CA ASN A 222 13.79 -13.27 4.66
C ASN A 222 12.67 -14.32 4.83
N GLN A 223 12.89 -15.54 4.30
CA GLN A 223 11.91 -16.63 4.42
C GLN A 223 11.49 -16.91 5.87
N ALA A 224 12.43 -16.93 6.82
CA ALA A 224 12.13 -17.17 8.22
C ALA A 224 11.23 -16.06 8.81
N PHE A 225 11.41 -14.82 8.37
CA PHE A 225 10.53 -13.70 8.71
C PHE A 225 9.14 -13.87 8.09
N ALA A 226 9.04 -14.22 6.80
CA ALA A 226 7.75 -14.44 6.13
C ALA A 226 6.93 -15.56 6.79
N ASP A 227 7.56 -16.69 7.09
CA ASP A 227 6.92 -17.82 7.80
C ASP A 227 6.46 -17.42 9.21
N TRP A 228 7.25 -16.58 9.88
CA TRP A 228 6.90 -16.09 11.19
C TRP A 228 5.69 -15.15 11.17
N VAL A 229 5.61 -14.24 10.20
CA VAL A 229 4.44 -13.38 9.98
C VAL A 229 3.20 -14.21 9.70
N ASP A 230 3.28 -15.20 8.82
CA ASP A 230 2.16 -16.08 8.49
C ASP A 230 1.67 -16.84 9.72
N SER A 231 2.59 -17.35 10.55
CA SER A 231 2.26 -18.04 11.81
C SER A 231 1.59 -17.11 12.84
N MET A 232 1.94 -15.82 12.83
CA MET A 232 1.48 -14.86 13.82
C MET A 232 0.11 -14.27 13.45
N PHE A 233 -0.10 -13.94 12.18
CA PHE A 233 -1.27 -13.19 11.74
C PHE A 233 -2.29 -14.01 10.95
N GLY A 234 -1.87 -15.05 10.24
CA GLY A 234 -2.76 -15.79 9.34
C GLY A 234 -3.49 -14.83 8.38
N ASP A 235 -4.83 -14.86 8.40
CA ASP A 235 -5.71 -14.00 7.60
C ASP A 235 -5.72 -12.51 8.01
N LYS A 236 -5.07 -12.16 9.13
CA LYS A 236 -4.95 -10.77 9.60
C LYS A 236 -3.70 -10.04 9.07
N ASN A 237 -2.94 -10.67 8.18
CA ASN A 237 -1.88 -10.01 7.41
C ASN A 237 -2.29 -10.00 5.94
N GLY A 238 -2.10 -8.86 5.29
CA GLY A 238 -2.11 -8.80 3.84
C GLY A 238 -1.48 -7.53 3.29
N PHE A 239 -1.40 -7.46 1.97
CA PHE A 239 -0.91 -6.30 1.26
C PHE A 239 -1.52 -6.22 -0.12
N VAL A 240 -1.62 -5.00 -0.64
CA VAL A 240 -2.24 -4.71 -1.93
C VAL A 240 -1.17 -4.25 -2.91
N VAL A 241 -1.12 -4.88 -4.08
CA VAL A 241 -0.27 -4.49 -5.21
C VAL A 241 -1.15 -3.87 -6.29
N SER A 242 -0.77 -2.70 -6.78
CA SER A 242 -1.48 -1.99 -7.85
C SER A 242 -0.79 -2.22 -9.18
N ARG A 243 -1.50 -2.83 -10.14
CA ARG A 243 -1.05 -3.08 -11.52
C ARG A 243 0.41 -3.54 -11.59
N ASP A 244 1.27 -2.74 -12.20
CA ASP A 244 2.68 -3.01 -12.46
C ASP A 244 3.61 -2.27 -11.48
N ASP A 245 3.13 -1.96 -10.26
CA ASP A 245 3.90 -1.31 -9.20
C ASP A 245 5.23 -2.07 -8.93
N PRO A 246 6.40 -1.42 -9.12
CA PRO A 246 7.70 -2.05 -8.87
C PRO A 246 8.04 -2.25 -7.40
N VAL A 247 7.47 -1.47 -6.48
CA VAL A 247 7.92 -1.45 -5.08
C VAL A 247 7.72 -2.79 -4.37
N PRO A 248 6.60 -3.52 -4.57
CA PRO A 248 6.43 -4.86 -4.01
C PRO A 248 7.44 -5.89 -4.52
N HIS A 249 8.09 -5.65 -5.65
CA HIS A 249 9.08 -6.57 -6.22
C HIS A 249 10.49 -6.34 -5.70
N VAL A 250 10.68 -5.45 -4.73
CA VAL A 250 11.99 -5.09 -4.17
C VAL A 250 11.95 -5.10 -2.63
N PRO A 251 13.07 -5.40 -1.95
CA PRO A 251 14.30 -5.97 -2.50
C PRO A 251 14.05 -7.35 -3.15
N LEU A 252 15.00 -7.81 -3.97
CA LEU A 252 14.80 -8.97 -4.85
C LEU A 252 14.79 -10.29 -4.07
N LEU A 253 14.10 -11.29 -4.62
CA LEU A 253 14.15 -12.68 -4.15
C LEU A 253 15.59 -13.22 -4.08
N ASP A 254 16.42 -12.88 -5.07
CA ASP A 254 17.83 -13.29 -5.14
C ASP A 254 18.69 -12.67 -4.03
N GLN A 255 18.22 -11.59 -3.39
CA GLN A 255 18.83 -10.99 -2.19
C GLN A 255 18.34 -11.66 -0.89
N GLY A 256 17.48 -12.69 -0.99
CA GLY A 256 16.98 -13.48 0.13
C GLY A 256 15.72 -12.93 0.79
N PHE A 257 15.08 -11.92 0.20
CA PHE A 257 13.84 -11.34 0.71
C PHE A 257 12.62 -12.06 0.17
N VAL A 258 11.59 -12.23 1.00
CA VAL A 258 10.34 -12.93 0.68
C VAL A 258 9.17 -12.23 1.37
N HIS A 259 8.07 -12.08 0.66
CA HIS A 259 6.78 -11.65 1.21
C HIS A 259 6.14 -12.75 2.05
N ALA A 260 5.55 -12.36 3.17
CA ALA A 260 4.54 -13.17 3.83
C ALA A 260 3.29 -13.31 2.93
N SER A 261 2.42 -14.27 3.23
CA SER A 261 1.18 -14.51 2.48
C SER A 261 0.22 -13.30 2.55
N GLY A 262 -0.84 -13.32 1.74
CA GLY A 262 -1.93 -12.32 1.82
C GLY A 262 -1.86 -11.21 0.77
N GLU A 263 -1.29 -11.49 -0.39
CA GLU A 263 -1.32 -10.57 -1.53
C GLU A 263 -2.75 -10.43 -2.10
N ILE A 264 -3.16 -9.18 -2.31
CA ILE A 264 -4.29 -8.79 -3.13
C ILE A 264 -3.74 -7.97 -4.31
N TRP A 265 -3.93 -8.44 -5.53
CA TRP A 265 -3.42 -7.76 -6.72
C TRP A 265 -4.55 -7.09 -7.50
N ILE A 266 -4.54 -5.76 -7.56
CA ILE A 266 -5.38 -4.97 -8.46
C ILE A 266 -4.72 -5.02 -9.84
N LYS A 267 -4.97 -6.09 -10.59
CA LYS A 267 -4.33 -6.36 -11.87
C LYS A 267 -4.65 -5.29 -12.92
N ASP A 268 -5.91 -4.89 -13.00
CA ASP A 268 -6.40 -3.87 -13.91
C ASP A 268 -7.69 -3.25 -13.37
N ASN A 269 -8.31 -2.36 -14.13
CA ASN A 269 -9.52 -1.64 -13.70
C ASN A 269 -10.75 -2.54 -13.48
N THR A 270 -10.69 -3.81 -13.89
CA THR A 270 -11.81 -4.76 -13.83
C THR A 270 -11.49 -6.01 -13.01
N THR A 271 -10.22 -6.25 -12.70
CA THR A 271 -9.75 -7.49 -12.10
C THR A 271 -8.96 -7.21 -10.83
N THR A 272 -9.47 -7.67 -9.69
CA THR A 272 -8.72 -7.77 -8.44
C THR A 272 -8.65 -9.23 -8.04
N LEU A 273 -7.48 -9.72 -7.65
CA LEU A 273 -7.23 -11.11 -7.29
C LEU A 273 -6.75 -11.21 -5.85
N SER A 274 -7.27 -12.16 -5.08
CA SER A 274 -6.62 -12.68 -3.88
C SER A 274 -5.70 -13.83 -4.26
N CYS A 275 -4.47 -13.78 -3.77
CA CYS A 275 -3.38 -14.64 -4.16
C CYS A 275 -3.04 -15.58 -3.01
N ALA A 276 -3.06 -16.88 -3.27
CA ALA A 276 -2.77 -17.86 -2.23
C ALA A 276 -1.26 -17.97 -1.98
N GLY A 277 -0.88 -18.14 -0.71
CA GLY A 277 0.50 -18.35 -0.28
C GLY A 277 1.41 -17.12 -0.43
N GLN A 278 2.71 -17.38 -0.35
CA GLN A 278 3.79 -16.41 -0.51
C GLN A 278 4.27 -16.40 -1.97
N GLU A 279 4.67 -15.23 -2.49
CA GLU A 279 5.31 -15.04 -3.81
C GLU A 279 4.61 -15.80 -4.93
N ASN A 280 3.30 -15.55 -5.12
CA ASN A 280 2.47 -16.34 -6.01
C ASN A 280 2.79 -15.98 -7.48
N PRO A 281 3.34 -16.92 -8.28
CA PRO A 281 3.81 -16.62 -9.65
C PRO A 281 2.68 -16.33 -10.63
N ASN A 282 1.42 -16.51 -10.23
CA ASN A 282 0.23 -16.19 -11.03
C ASN A 282 -0.39 -14.83 -10.66
N CYS A 283 0.19 -14.11 -9.69
CA CYS A 283 -0.22 -12.76 -9.29
C CYS A 283 0.78 -11.70 -9.73
N SER A 284 1.09 -10.68 -8.92
CA SER A 284 1.98 -9.60 -9.35
C SER A 284 3.38 -10.11 -9.70
N ASP A 285 3.85 -11.23 -9.12
CA ASP A 285 5.13 -11.84 -9.51
C ASP A 285 5.14 -12.41 -10.95
N SER A 286 3.98 -12.46 -11.62
CA SER A 286 3.94 -12.73 -13.06
C SER A 286 4.51 -11.58 -13.89
N ILE A 287 4.66 -10.39 -13.30
CA ILE A 287 5.25 -9.20 -13.89
C ILE A 287 6.76 -9.30 -13.70
N GLY A 288 7.52 -9.34 -14.81
CA GLY A 288 8.97 -9.34 -14.73
C GLY A 288 9.49 -8.05 -14.09
N VAL A 289 10.55 -8.12 -13.30
CA VAL A 289 11.17 -6.96 -12.63
C VAL A 289 11.46 -5.79 -13.58
N LEU A 290 11.85 -6.10 -14.83
CA LEU A 290 12.11 -5.07 -15.86
C LEU A 290 10.83 -4.36 -16.34
N ASP A 291 9.71 -5.07 -16.40
CA ASP A 291 8.42 -4.52 -16.80
C ASP A 291 7.84 -3.70 -15.64
N ALA A 292 7.93 -4.21 -14.41
CA ALA A 292 7.52 -3.49 -13.20
C ALA A 292 8.28 -2.17 -13.02
N ALA A 293 9.58 -2.11 -13.36
CA ALA A 293 10.37 -0.88 -13.30
C ALA A 293 9.83 0.26 -14.19
N THR A 294 8.96 -0.04 -15.15
CA THR A 294 8.27 0.98 -15.98
C THR A 294 6.94 1.45 -15.38
N GLY A 295 6.41 0.72 -14.40
CA GLY A 295 5.14 0.97 -13.70
C GLY A 295 5.24 1.84 -12.44
N VAL A 296 6.29 2.67 -12.31
CA VAL A 296 6.49 3.53 -11.11
C VAL A 296 5.26 4.40 -10.79
N SER A 297 4.48 4.80 -11.79
CA SER A 297 3.23 5.55 -11.57
C SER A 297 2.14 4.73 -10.88
N ASP A 298 2.09 3.41 -11.11
CA ASP A 298 1.07 2.54 -10.50
C ASP A 298 1.29 2.36 -9.00
N HIS A 299 2.50 2.65 -8.50
CA HIS A 299 2.78 2.69 -7.07
C HIS A 299 1.86 3.65 -6.32
N THR A 300 1.51 4.80 -6.92
CA THR A 300 0.61 5.77 -6.28
C THR A 300 -0.87 5.41 -6.36
N GLY A 301 -1.21 4.30 -7.04
CA GLY A 301 -2.57 3.79 -7.17
C GLY A 301 -3.22 4.06 -8.54
N PRO A 302 -4.56 4.06 -8.61
CA PRO A 302 -5.50 4.07 -7.48
C PRO A 302 -5.62 2.71 -6.79
N TYR A 303 -5.61 2.71 -5.46
CA TYR A 303 -5.96 1.57 -4.62
C TYR A 303 -7.45 1.66 -4.24
N PHE A 304 -8.30 0.90 -4.94
CA PHE A 304 -9.76 0.96 -4.76
C PHE A 304 -10.36 2.36 -4.92
N GLY A 305 -9.79 3.15 -5.83
CA GLY A 305 -10.20 4.55 -6.09
C GLY A 305 -9.56 5.59 -5.17
N ILE A 306 -8.65 5.19 -4.27
CA ILE A 306 -7.87 6.08 -3.42
C ILE A 306 -6.43 6.15 -3.94
N ASP A 307 -5.97 7.36 -4.27
CA ASP A 307 -4.56 7.60 -4.61
C ASP A 307 -3.74 7.81 -3.34
N MET A 308 -2.51 7.29 -3.31
CA MET A 308 -1.58 7.39 -2.20
C MET A 308 -0.27 8.05 -2.64
N GLY A 309 0.21 9.03 -1.87
CA GLY A 309 1.38 9.83 -2.24
C GLY A 309 1.06 11.32 -2.25
N HIS A 310 1.66 12.07 -3.18
CA HIS A 310 1.57 13.53 -3.28
C HIS A 310 0.22 14.06 -3.81
N ALA A 311 -0.87 13.29 -3.67
CA ALA A 311 -2.20 13.83 -3.93
C ALA A 311 -2.46 15.03 -3.00
N PRO A 312 -3.08 16.11 -3.49
CA PRO A 312 -3.32 17.28 -2.67
C PRO A 312 -4.21 16.92 -1.47
N CYS A 313 -3.72 17.21 -0.26
CA CYS A 313 -4.43 17.01 1.02
C CYS A 313 -5.70 17.87 1.20
N VAL A 314 -6.16 18.52 0.13
CA VAL A 314 -7.29 19.45 0.15
C VAL A 314 -8.54 18.82 -0.44
N ASN A 315 -9.69 19.21 0.11
CA ASN A 315 -10.96 19.01 -0.55
C ASN A 315 -10.99 19.81 -1.87
N LEU A 316 -11.24 19.16 -2.99
CA LEU A 316 -11.52 19.84 -4.25
C LEU A 316 -12.87 20.56 -4.12
N GLU A 317 -12.84 21.86 -3.84
CA GLU A 317 -14.02 22.71 -3.93
C GLU A 317 -14.28 23.09 -5.38
N ILE A 318 -15.40 22.62 -5.93
CA ILE A 318 -15.84 23.04 -7.27
C ILE A 318 -16.88 24.14 -7.06
N THR A 319 -16.47 25.38 -7.31
CA THR A 319 -17.39 26.52 -7.34
C THR A 319 -18.02 26.58 -8.71
N THR A 320 -19.34 26.37 -8.80
CA THR A 320 -20.09 26.51 -10.05
C THR A 320 -20.91 27.80 -9.97
N THR A 321 -20.78 28.70 -10.95
CA THR A 321 -21.58 29.93 -10.99
C THR A 321 -22.88 29.67 -11.73
N ILE A 322 -24.03 29.76 -11.04
CA ILE A 322 -25.35 29.65 -11.67
C ILE A 322 -25.99 31.04 -11.67
N SER A 323 -26.19 31.62 -12.86
CA SER A 323 -26.84 32.94 -13.04
C SER A 323 -26.19 34.08 -12.24
N GLY A 324 -24.86 34.08 -12.13
CA GLY A 324 -24.11 35.11 -11.39
C GLY A 324 -24.07 34.90 -9.87
N THR A 325 -24.73 33.87 -9.34
CA THR A 325 -24.60 33.46 -7.94
C THR A 325 -23.56 32.35 -7.81
N PRO A 326 -22.52 32.51 -6.98
CA PRO A 326 -21.60 31.43 -6.65
C PRO A 326 -22.37 30.33 -5.92
N VAL A 327 -22.33 29.10 -6.43
CA VAL A 327 -22.79 27.91 -5.71
C VAL A 327 -21.54 27.08 -5.43
N THR A 328 -21.13 27.06 -4.17
CA THR A 328 -20.04 26.20 -3.70
C THR A 328 -20.62 24.81 -3.45
N THR A 329 -20.15 23.82 -4.21
CA THR A 329 -20.44 22.42 -3.94
C THR A 329 -19.15 21.74 -3.51
N THR A 330 -19.17 21.08 -2.36
CA THR A 330 -18.12 20.12 -1.99
C THR A 330 -18.18 19.01 -3.03
N ALA A 331 -17.11 18.81 -3.81
CA ALA A 331 -17.09 17.72 -4.77
C ALA A 331 -16.95 16.41 -3.99
N ALA A 332 -18.06 15.69 -3.77
CA ALA A 332 -17.97 14.27 -3.51
C ALA A 332 -17.53 13.62 -4.83
N GLN A 333 -16.31 13.07 -4.87
CA GLN A 333 -15.98 12.13 -5.94
C GLN A 333 -16.93 10.95 -5.80
N ILE A 334 -17.87 10.83 -6.74
CA ILE A 334 -18.65 9.59 -6.89
C ILE A 334 -17.75 8.66 -7.71
N THR A 335 -16.98 7.83 -7.03
CA THR A 335 -16.38 6.65 -7.64
C THR A 335 -17.51 5.67 -7.97
N THR A 336 -17.72 5.44 -9.25
CA THR A 336 -18.41 4.22 -9.69
C THR A 336 -17.35 3.28 -10.26
N PRO A 337 -17.54 1.95 -10.18
CA PRO A 337 -16.50 0.97 -10.52
C PRO A 337 -15.99 1.01 -11.98
N PHE A 338 -16.50 1.89 -12.86
CA PHE A 338 -16.20 1.86 -14.30
C PHE A 338 -15.87 3.20 -14.96
N SER A 339 -15.86 4.34 -14.25
CA SER A 339 -15.36 5.62 -14.79
C SER A 339 -15.21 6.69 -13.71
N THR A 340 -14.18 7.54 -13.83
CA THR A 340 -14.13 8.84 -13.16
C THR A 340 -14.99 9.81 -13.97
N ALA A 341 -16.19 10.12 -13.50
CA ALA A 341 -17.02 11.16 -14.08
C ALA A 341 -17.42 12.14 -12.99
N LEU A 342 -17.09 13.41 -13.18
CA LEU A 342 -17.60 14.48 -12.33
C LEU A 342 -19.08 14.71 -12.69
N ILE A 343 -19.99 14.06 -11.96
CA ILE A 343 -21.43 14.25 -12.14
C ILE A 343 -21.89 15.41 -11.25
N ILE A 344 -22.06 16.59 -11.86
CA ILE A 344 -22.68 17.74 -11.21
C ILE A 344 -24.21 17.55 -11.26
N ARG A 345 -24.83 17.06 -10.18
CA ARG A 345 -26.29 17.10 -10.04
C ARG A 345 -26.71 18.53 -9.72
N THR A 346 -27.34 19.21 -10.66
CA THR A 346 -28.06 20.45 -10.39
C THR A 346 -29.55 20.14 -10.30
N GLU A 347 -30.17 20.40 -9.15
CA GLU A 347 -31.63 20.44 -9.08
C GLU A 347 -32.10 21.69 -9.84
N ALA A 348 -32.79 21.49 -10.97
CA ALA A 348 -33.33 22.60 -11.74
C ALA A 348 -34.57 23.18 -11.01
N PRO A 349 -34.66 24.50 -10.78
CA PRO A 349 -35.93 25.15 -10.51
C PRO A 349 -36.82 25.11 -11.77
N THR A 350 -38.12 24.99 -11.58
CA THR A 350 -39.16 24.68 -12.58
C THR A 350 -39.40 25.73 -13.70
N SER A 351 -38.49 26.68 -13.96
CA SER A 351 -38.73 27.72 -14.97
C SER A 351 -38.11 27.40 -16.33
N LYS A 352 -38.98 27.12 -17.30
CA LYS A 352 -38.67 27.06 -18.73
C LYS A 352 -38.25 28.46 -19.22
N ASN A 353 -36.96 28.63 -19.53
CA ASN A 353 -36.38 29.59 -20.48
C ASN A 353 -35.07 30.17 -19.93
N SER A 354 -33.95 29.48 -20.20
CA SER A 354 -32.66 30.12 -20.40
C SER A 354 -31.69 29.06 -20.92
N ALA A 355 -31.09 29.31 -22.09
CA ALA A 355 -29.89 28.59 -22.49
C ALA A 355 -28.82 28.91 -21.45
N ARG A 356 -28.39 27.91 -20.67
CA ARG A 356 -27.40 28.09 -19.60
C ARG A 356 -26.03 27.68 -20.10
N SER A 357 -25.11 28.62 -20.17
CA SER A 357 -23.67 28.33 -20.25
C SER A 357 -23.19 27.93 -18.86
N VAL A 358 -22.72 26.70 -18.70
CA VAL A 358 -21.99 26.27 -17.50
C VAL A 358 -20.52 26.63 -17.71
N GLY A 359 -20.01 27.59 -16.94
CA GLY A 359 -18.58 27.91 -16.91
C GLY A 359 -17.94 27.18 -15.72
N VAL A 360 -16.91 26.37 -15.99
CA VAL A 360 -16.05 25.78 -14.96
C VAL A 360 -14.78 26.60 -14.90
N THR A 361 -14.49 27.21 -13.75
CA THR A 361 -13.21 27.90 -13.52
C THR A 361 -12.40 27.03 -12.58
N MET A 362 -11.31 26.43 -13.07
CA MET A 362 -10.37 25.67 -12.23
C MET A 362 -9.35 26.64 -11.63
N GLY A 363 -9.37 26.80 -10.31
CA GLY A 363 -8.33 27.51 -9.57
C GLY A 363 -7.31 26.52 -9.03
N GLY A 364 -6.08 26.55 -9.56
CA GLY A 364 -4.98 25.70 -9.10
C GLY A 364 -4.50 24.70 -10.16
N VAL A 365 -3.19 24.58 -10.27
CA VAL A 365 -2.46 23.91 -11.36
C VAL A 365 -2.61 22.39 -11.25
N VAL A 366 -3.36 21.74 -12.15
CA VAL A 366 -3.06 20.36 -12.58
C VAL A 366 -3.42 20.15 -14.06
N ALA A 367 -2.60 19.34 -14.71
CA ALA A 367 -2.58 18.96 -16.10
C ALA A 367 -3.93 18.52 -16.69
N ALA A 368 -4.06 18.80 -17.99
CA ALA A 368 -5.23 18.59 -18.83
C ALA A 368 -5.82 17.17 -18.70
N SER A 369 -7.03 17.07 -18.16
CA SER A 369 -7.93 15.94 -18.39
C SER A 369 -9.26 16.48 -18.89
N ALA A 370 -9.75 15.93 -20.00
CA ALA A 370 -10.89 16.43 -20.74
C ALA A 370 -12.19 16.40 -19.91
N VAL A 371 -12.85 17.55 -19.77
CA VAL A 371 -14.18 17.66 -19.16
C VAL A 371 -15.23 17.30 -20.21
N ALA A 372 -15.88 16.14 -20.08
CA ALA A 372 -17.04 15.79 -20.89
C ALA A 372 -18.33 16.29 -20.19
N LEU A 373 -19.00 17.29 -20.76
CA LEU A 373 -20.34 17.71 -20.34
C LEU A 373 -21.40 16.82 -20.99
N CYS A 374 -22.13 16.03 -20.18
CA CYS A 374 -23.38 15.41 -20.61
C CYS A 374 -24.58 16.22 -20.09
N THR A 375 -25.30 16.88 -20.99
CA THR A 375 -26.62 17.48 -20.70
C THR A 375 -27.71 16.43 -20.91
N VAL A 376 -28.27 15.89 -19.81
CA VAL A 376 -29.45 15.03 -19.89
C VAL A 376 -30.69 15.92 -20.07
N ALA A 377 -31.16 16.07 -21.31
CA ALA A 377 -32.44 16.69 -21.61
C ALA A 377 -33.57 15.69 -21.32
N GLY A 378 -34.04 15.65 -20.07
CA GLY A 378 -35.22 14.85 -19.68
C GLY A 378 -36.51 15.48 -20.20
N THR A 379 -37.12 14.90 -21.22
CA THR A 379 -38.53 15.12 -21.58
C THR A 379 -39.40 14.28 -20.67
N PHE A 380 -40.17 14.93 -19.79
CA PHE A 380 -41.26 14.27 -19.06
C PHE A 380 -42.40 13.95 -20.04
N PHE A 381 -42.66 12.67 -20.29
CA PHE A 381 -44.00 12.24 -20.73
C PHE A 381 -44.86 12.06 -19.49
N ALA A 382 -45.94 12.83 -19.42
CA ALA A 382 -47.00 12.65 -18.44
C ALA A 382 -47.90 11.50 -18.86
N LEU A 383 -48.16 10.57 -17.92
CA LEU A 383 -49.46 9.95 -17.68
C LEU A 383 -49.55 9.55 -16.20
#